data_AF-A0A673JSA6-F1
#
_entry.id   AF-A0A673JSA6-F1
#
_cell.length_a   1.000
_cell.length_b   1.000
_cell.length_c   1.000
_cell.angle_alpha   90.00
_cell.angle_beta   90.00
_cell.angle_gamma   90.00
#
_symmetry.space_group_name_H-M   'P 1'
#
loop_
_entity.id
_entity.type
_entity.pdbx_description
1 polymer ?
#
loop_
_entity_poly.entity_id
_entity_poly.type
_entity_poly.pdbx_seq_one_letter_code
_entity_poly.pdbx_strand_id
1 'polypeptide(L)'
;MRFPLDILKSGVSSTSTSVLLCCRYNGSLPGGDRGRKRSRFALYRRAKANGVKPSAVHILSNPQDSKAVNSRGQHSISFTLSRNQTVVVEYCHDNNTDMFQIGRSTESPIDFVVTDTPGGSQESEDSSSAPSTISRFACRIVCDRNPPYTARIYAAGFDSSKNIFLGVSITAGVCRGAAIY
;
A
#
# COMPACT_ATOMS: atom_id res chain seq x y z
N MET A 1 -4.61 -0.84 -13.52
CA MET A 1 -5.48 -0.79 -12.32
C MET A 1 -5.68 0.69 -11.98
N ARG A 2 -6.88 1.26 -12.19
CA ARG A 2 -7.16 2.67 -11.81
C ARG A 2 -7.63 2.67 -10.37
N PHE A 3 -6.78 3.13 -9.46
CA PHE A 3 -7.21 3.45 -8.09
C PHE A 3 -7.97 4.78 -8.14
N PRO A 4 -9.24 4.85 -7.70
CA PRO A 4 -10.01 6.09 -7.67
C PRO A 4 -9.67 6.91 -6.41
N LEU A 5 -8.38 7.18 -6.19
CA LEU A 5 -7.86 7.95 -5.07
C LEU A 5 -7.03 9.11 -5.59
N ASP A 6 -7.48 10.33 -5.29
CA ASP A 6 -6.73 11.55 -5.56
C ASP A 6 -6.01 12.01 -4.29
N ILE A 7 -4.76 12.44 -4.45
CA ILE A 7 -3.97 13.08 -3.39
C ILE A 7 -4.08 14.59 -3.58
N LEU A 8 -4.80 15.26 -2.68
CA LEU A 8 -4.91 16.72 -2.66
C LEU A 8 -3.97 17.28 -1.59
N LYS A 9 -3.06 18.17 -1.96
CA LYS A 9 -2.25 18.93 -0.99
C LYS A 9 -3.08 20.08 -0.42
N SER A 10 -3.30 20.12 0.89
CA SER A 10 -3.88 21.30 1.53
C SER A 10 -2.79 22.30 1.88
N GLY A 11 -2.85 23.50 1.32
CA GLY A 11 -1.88 24.57 1.59
C GLY A 11 -2.14 25.26 2.93
N VAL A 12 -1.62 24.72 4.03
CA VAL A 12 -1.52 25.43 5.32
C VAL A 12 -0.23 25.04 6.07
N SER A 13 0.55 26.08 6.40
CA SER A 13 1.69 26.24 7.33
C SER A 13 2.35 25.03 8.03
N SER A 14 3.70 25.04 8.01
CA SER A 14 4.70 24.32 8.85
C SER A 14 4.72 22.77 8.88
N THR A 15 3.64 22.10 8.50
CA THR A 15 3.58 20.63 8.31
C THR A 15 2.67 20.33 7.13
N SER A 16 3.22 19.90 5.99
CA SER A 16 2.42 19.61 4.81
C SER A 16 1.45 18.46 5.07
N THR A 17 0.17 18.80 5.15
CA THR A 17 -0.92 17.85 5.21
C THR A 17 -1.35 17.53 3.79
N SER A 18 -1.28 16.25 3.40
CA SER A 18 -1.89 15.76 2.15
C SER A 18 -3.16 14.99 2.50
N VAL A 19 -4.15 14.98 1.62
CA VAL A 19 -5.45 14.36 1.88
C VAL A 19 -5.74 13.36 0.76
N LEU A 20 -6.08 12.14 1.15
CA LEU A 20 -6.67 11.14 0.28
C LEU A 20 -8.19 11.25 0.33
N LEU A 21 -8.80 11.29 -0.84
CA LEU A 21 -10.25 11.31 -0.98
C LEU A 21 -10.73 10.08 -1.76
N CYS A 22 -11.80 9.45 -1.27
CA CYS A 22 -12.52 8.45 -2.04
C CYS A 22 -13.47 9.15 -3.03
N CYS A 23 -13.06 9.25 -4.29
CA CYS A 23 -13.77 10.06 -5.29
C CYS A 23 -15.13 9.47 -5.73
N ARG A 24 -15.38 8.18 -5.51
CA ARG A 24 -16.62 7.50 -5.95
C ARG A 24 -17.88 7.88 -5.14
N TYR A 25 -17.74 8.57 -4.01
CA TYR A 25 -18.88 8.99 -3.19
C TYR A 25 -18.90 10.51 -2.87
N ASN A 26 -18.28 11.36 -3.70
CA ASN A 26 -18.20 12.81 -3.47
C ASN A 26 -17.70 13.20 -2.05
N GLY A 27 -16.86 12.36 -1.43
CA GLY A 27 -16.35 12.61 -0.08
C GLY A 27 -17.29 12.22 1.07
N SER A 28 -18.29 11.36 0.86
CA SER A 28 -19.16 10.84 1.94
C SER A 28 -19.54 9.37 1.74
N LEU A 29 -19.23 8.46 2.68
CA LEU A 29 -19.59 7.04 2.54
C LEU A 29 -21.09 6.77 2.82
N PRO A 30 -21.71 5.76 2.18
CA PRO A 30 -23.03 5.26 2.57
C PRO A 30 -22.97 4.71 4.00
N GLY A 31 -23.80 5.27 4.89
CA GLY A 31 -23.79 4.95 6.33
C GLY A 31 -22.84 5.79 7.19
N GLY A 32 -22.16 6.79 6.60
CA GLY A 32 -21.26 7.71 7.27
C GLY A 32 -19.87 7.12 7.57
N ASP A 33 -18.96 7.99 8.00
CA ASP A 33 -17.63 7.56 8.46
C ASP A 33 -17.77 6.85 9.81
N ARG A 34 -17.34 5.58 9.89
CA ARG A 34 -17.35 4.78 11.13
C ARG A 34 -16.00 4.10 11.36
N GLY A 35 -15.39 4.41 12.51
CA GLY A 35 -14.10 3.83 12.89
C GLY A 35 -13.00 4.12 11.86
N ARG A 36 -12.44 3.05 11.26
CA ARG A 36 -11.40 3.12 10.21
C ARG A 36 -11.96 3.23 8.79
N LYS A 37 -13.27 3.04 8.59
CA LYS A 37 -13.93 3.20 7.30
C LYS A 37 -14.29 4.67 7.14
N ARG A 38 -13.51 5.39 6.34
CA ARG A 38 -13.68 6.85 6.13
C ARG A 38 -13.68 7.19 4.65
N SER A 39 -14.38 8.24 4.28
CA SER A 39 -14.38 8.82 2.94
C SER A 39 -13.13 9.65 2.64
N ARG A 40 -12.45 10.11 3.70
CA ARG A 40 -11.28 10.99 3.65
C ARG A 40 -10.21 10.50 4.64
N PHE A 41 -8.95 10.56 4.23
CA PHE A 41 -7.81 10.26 5.08
C PHE A 41 -6.72 11.32 4.94
N ALA A 42 -6.43 12.02 6.03
CA ALA A 42 -5.37 13.03 6.05
C ALA A 42 -4.03 12.37 6.43
N LEU A 43 -3.03 12.60 5.58
CA LEU A 43 -1.65 12.20 5.74
C LEU A 43 -0.91 13.31 6.49
N TYR A 44 -0.53 13.02 7.72
CA TYR A 44 0.27 13.91 8.56
C TYR A 44 1.64 13.30 8.81
N ARG A 45 2.68 14.14 8.92
CA ARG A 45 4.00 13.69 9.36
C ARG A 45 3.88 12.93 10.68
N ARG A 46 4.41 11.71 10.73
CA ARG A 46 4.36 10.88 11.94
C ARG A 46 5.35 11.39 12.99
N ALA A 47 5.08 11.07 14.26
CA ALA A 47 6.02 11.39 15.35
C ALA A 47 7.39 10.76 15.09
N LYS A 48 7.43 9.45 14.85
CA LYS A 48 8.62 8.71 14.43
C LYS A 48 8.50 8.36 12.95
N ALA A 49 9.61 8.49 12.21
CA ALA A 49 9.68 8.02 10.84
C ALA A 49 9.33 6.54 10.79
N ASN A 50 8.61 6.12 9.75
CA ASN A 50 8.31 4.71 9.49
C ASN A 50 8.53 4.34 8.02
N GLY A 51 9.14 5.23 7.24
CA GLY A 51 9.55 4.97 5.88
C GLY A 51 10.56 3.84 5.77
N VAL A 52 10.64 3.29 4.57
CA VAL A 52 11.58 2.23 4.21
C VAL A 52 12.16 2.49 2.82
N LYS A 53 13.41 2.07 2.62
CA LYS A 53 14.12 2.20 1.35
C LYS A 53 14.82 0.89 0.97
N PRO A 54 15.00 0.61 -0.33
CA PRO A 54 15.71 -0.59 -0.78
C PRO A 54 17.10 -0.71 -0.16
N SER A 55 17.50 -1.94 0.16
CA SER A 55 18.77 -2.29 0.78
C SER A 55 19.39 -3.48 0.02
N ALA A 56 19.67 -4.59 0.70
CA ALA A 56 20.26 -5.78 0.11
C ALA A 56 19.32 -6.47 -0.89
N VAL A 57 19.91 -7.07 -1.93
CA VAL A 57 19.21 -7.88 -2.92
C VAL A 57 19.76 -9.31 -2.86
N HIS A 58 18.86 -10.27 -2.72
CA HIS A 58 19.18 -11.70 -2.67
C HIS A 58 18.55 -12.41 -3.86
N ILE A 59 19.32 -13.27 -4.53
CA ILE A 59 18.83 -14.13 -5.58
C ILE A 59 18.84 -15.56 -5.03
N LEU A 60 17.66 -16.17 -4.95
CA LEU A 60 17.44 -17.46 -4.33
C LEU A 60 17.00 -18.47 -5.39
N SER A 61 17.55 -19.67 -5.31
CA SER A 61 17.25 -20.79 -6.22
C SER A 61 15.96 -21.52 -5.84
N ASN A 62 15.52 -21.40 -4.59
CA ASN A 62 14.29 -22.02 -4.08
C ASN A 62 13.38 -20.95 -3.47
N PRO A 63 12.11 -20.83 -3.91
CA PRO A 63 11.15 -19.90 -3.34
C PRO A 63 10.92 -20.08 -1.84
N GLN A 64 11.11 -21.28 -1.28
CA GLN A 64 10.93 -21.53 0.16
C GLN A 64 11.97 -20.78 1.01
N ASP A 65 13.16 -20.52 0.46
CA ASP A 65 14.25 -19.84 1.17
C ASP A 65 13.95 -18.35 1.37
N SER A 66 12.99 -17.78 0.61
CA SER A 66 12.56 -16.39 0.77
C SER A 66 12.00 -16.11 2.17
N LYS A 67 11.36 -17.11 2.79
CA LYS A 67 10.85 -16.99 4.16
C LYS A 67 11.98 -16.87 5.19
N ALA A 68 13.13 -17.50 4.94
CA ALA A 68 14.29 -17.41 5.82
C ALA A 68 14.89 -16.00 5.78
N VAL A 69 14.93 -15.35 4.61
CA VAL A 69 15.38 -13.95 4.47
C VAL A 69 14.44 -12.99 5.20
N ASN A 70 13.12 -13.21 5.10
CA ASN A 70 12.10 -12.38 5.77
C ASN A 70 12.13 -12.46 7.32
N SER A 71 12.76 -13.49 7.90
CA SER A 71 12.79 -13.70 9.36
C SER A 71 13.51 -12.61 10.17
N ARG A 72 14.26 -11.72 9.50
CA ARG A 72 15.05 -10.66 10.13
C ARG A 72 14.23 -9.46 10.64
N GLY A 73 12.91 -9.51 10.50
CA GLY A 73 11.99 -8.46 10.96
C GLY A 73 12.07 -7.15 10.18
N GLN A 74 12.83 -7.14 9.08
CA GLN A 74 12.89 -6.06 8.10
C GLN A 74 11.75 -6.19 7.09
N HIS A 75 11.50 -5.13 6.33
CA HIS A 75 10.54 -5.22 5.23
C HIS A 75 11.20 -5.89 4.04
N SER A 76 10.44 -6.64 3.25
CA SER A 76 10.97 -7.29 2.05
C SER A 76 9.98 -7.29 0.89
N ILE A 77 10.50 -7.30 -0.33
CA ILE A 77 9.71 -7.59 -1.52
C ILE A 77 10.30 -8.80 -2.22
N SER A 78 9.46 -9.81 -2.40
CA SER A 78 9.83 -11.09 -3.00
C SER A 78 9.20 -11.22 -4.38
N PHE A 79 10.03 -11.38 -5.41
CA PHE A 79 9.63 -11.54 -6.80
C PHE A 79 10.01 -12.94 -7.27
N THR A 80 9.01 -13.77 -7.56
CA THR A 80 9.29 -15.10 -8.13
C THR A 80 9.33 -15.00 -9.64
N LEU A 81 10.54 -15.08 -10.22
CA LEU A 81 10.77 -15.02 -11.67
C LEU A 81 10.47 -16.37 -12.34
N SER A 82 10.79 -17.47 -11.67
CA SER A 82 10.49 -18.83 -12.12
C SER A 82 10.34 -19.77 -10.93
N ARG A 83 10.01 -21.05 -11.17
CA ARG A 83 9.95 -22.07 -10.11
C ARG A 83 11.28 -22.24 -9.35
N ASN A 84 12.38 -21.85 -9.98
CA ASN A 84 13.74 -22.04 -9.45
C ASN A 84 14.48 -20.70 -9.27
N GLN A 85 13.76 -19.58 -9.29
CA GLN A 85 14.39 -18.27 -9.12
C GLN A 85 13.44 -17.27 -8.46
N THR A 86 13.82 -16.83 -7.27
CA THR A 86 13.16 -15.76 -6.53
C THR A 86 14.17 -14.68 -6.18
N VAL A 87 13.85 -13.43 -6.49
CA VAL A 87 14.64 -12.28 -6.06
C VAL A 87 13.96 -11.66 -4.84
N VAL A 88 14.70 -11.50 -3.75
CA VAL A 88 14.21 -10.85 -2.53
C VAL A 88 14.99 -9.55 -2.35
N VAL A 89 14.27 -8.43 -2.30
CA VAL A 89 14.83 -7.11 -1.98
C VAL A 89 14.48 -6.80 -0.54
N GLU A 90 15.49 -6.69 0.32
CA GLU A 90 15.34 -6.20 1.69
C GLU A 90 15.17 -4.68 1.69
N TYR A 91 14.41 -4.18 2.66
CA TYR A 91 14.16 -2.77 2.87
C TYR A 91 14.58 -2.37 4.28
N CYS A 92 15.49 -1.41 4.37
CA CYS A 92 15.94 -0.85 5.63
C CYS A 92 15.12 0.39 6.01
N HIS A 93 15.20 0.79 7.28
CA HIS A 93 14.50 1.96 7.78
C HIS A 93 15.00 3.24 7.09
N ASP A 94 14.08 4.12 6.71
CA ASP A 94 14.38 5.45 6.22
C ASP A 94 13.85 6.52 7.18
N ASN A 95 14.78 7.30 7.73
CA ASN A 95 14.47 8.39 8.67
C ASN A 95 13.87 9.63 7.98
N ASN A 96 13.95 9.71 6.66
CA ASN A 96 13.55 10.88 5.89
C ASN A 96 12.13 10.78 5.32
N THR A 97 11.46 9.64 5.47
CA THR A 97 10.15 9.41 4.88
C THR A 97 9.16 8.82 5.87
N ASP A 98 7.88 9.08 5.62
CA ASP A 98 6.75 8.42 6.27
C ASP A 98 6.01 7.58 5.24
N MET A 99 5.60 6.37 5.65
CA MET A 99 4.82 5.45 4.82
C MET A 99 3.40 5.31 5.38
N PHE A 100 2.42 5.30 4.48
CA PHE A 100 1.01 5.05 4.78
C PHE A 100 0.49 3.97 3.85
N GLN A 101 -0.17 2.94 4.38
CA GLN A 101 -0.68 1.84 3.56
C GLN A 101 -2.19 1.86 3.44
N ILE A 102 -2.65 1.54 2.24
CA ILE A 102 -4.06 1.56 1.87
C ILE A 102 -4.42 0.19 1.33
N GLY A 103 -5.59 -0.31 1.72
CA GLY A 103 -6.08 -1.59 1.23
C GLY A 103 -7.40 -1.97 1.90
N ARG A 104 -7.96 -3.11 1.51
CA ARG A 104 -9.21 -3.60 2.13
C ARG A 104 -9.02 -4.38 3.42
N SER A 105 -7.78 -4.73 3.78
CA SER A 105 -7.53 -5.42 5.05
C SER A 105 -7.72 -4.48 6.23
N THR A 106 -8.20 -5.00 7.35
CA THR A 106 -8.29 -4.29 8.64
C THR A 106 -7.07 -4.55 9.54
N GLU A 107 -6.11 -5.32 9.04
CA GLU A 107 -4.86 -5.62 9.73
C GLU A 107 -4.08 -4.36 10.12
N SER A 108 -3.23 -4.48 11.14
CA SER A 108 -2.48 -3.35 11.71
C SER A 108 -1.60 -2.57 10.71
N PRO A 109 -1.04 -3.15 9.62
CA PRO A 109 -0.23 -2.38 8.69
C PRO A 109 -1.04 -1.40 7.82
N ILE A 110 -2.38 -1.49 7.79
CA ILE A 110 -3.25 -0.63 6.97
C ILE A 110 -3.66 0.63 7.75
N ASP A 111 -3.29 1.79 7.22
CA ASP A 111 -3.68 3.09 7.77
C ASP A 111 -5.06 3.52 7.29
N PHE A 112 -5.40 3.20 6.05
CA PHE A 112 -6.68 3.57 5.44
C PHE A 112 -7.36 2.37 4.80
N VAL A 113 -8.51 1.99 5.38
CA VAL A 113 -9.29 0.83 4.92
C VAL A 113 -10.26 1.28 3.84
N VAL A 114 -10.14 0.68 2.65
CA VAL A 114 -11.03 0.90 1.52
C VAL A 114 -11.87 -0.35 1.27
N THR A 115 -13.18 -0.21 1.19
CA THR A 115 -14.10 -1.32 0.91
C THR A 115 -14.63 -1.22 -0.52
N ASP A 116 -15.09 -2.34 -1.08
CA ASP A 116 -15.80 -2.29 -2.36
C ASP A 116 -17.00 -1.35 -2.28
N THR A 117 -17.25 -0.72 -3.42
CA THR A 117 -18.47 0.06 -3.62
C THR A 117 -19.50 -0.89 -4.21
N PRO A 118 -20.62 -1.20 -3.53
CA PRO A 118 -21.71 -1.90 -4.19
C PRO A 118 -22.12 -1.06 -5.41
N GLY A 119 -22.26 -1.71 -6.57
CA GLY A 119 -22.75 -1.04 -7.77
C GLY A 119 -24.11 -0.41 -7.48
N GLY A 120 -24.36 0.78 -8.02
CA GLY A 120 -25.57 1.58 -7.75
C GLY A 120 -26.85 0.99 -8.34
N SER A 121 -27.22 -0.22 -7.97
CA SER A 121 -28.48 -0.86 -8.33
C SER A 121 -29.07 -1.51 -7.07
N GLN A 122 -30.03 -0.78 -6.49
CA GLN A 122 -31.11 -1.19 -5.58
C GLN A 122 -30.80 -2.20 -4.45
N GLU A 123 -31.19 -1.76 -3.25
CA GLU A 123 -31.42 -2.55 -2.04
C GLU A 123 -32.05 -3.91 -2.39
N SER A 124 -31.25 -4.96 -2.28
CA SER A 124 -31.70 -6.35 -2.28
C SER A 124 -30.86 -7.07 -1.24
N GLU A 125 -31.52 -7.59 -0.21
CA GLU A 125 -30.91 -8.22 0.97
C GLU A 125 -30.26 -9.59 0.70
N ASP A 126 -30.10 -9.98 -0.56
CA ASP A 126 -29.35 -11.17 -0.98
C ASP A 126 -28.20 -10.78 -1.91
N SER A 127 -27.25 -9.98 -1.41
CA SER A 127 -26.05 -9.66 -2.16
C SER A 127 -25.12 -10.87 -2.18
N SER A 128 -25.35 -11.78 -3.13
CA SER A 128 -24.34 -12.76 -3.54
C SER A 128 -22.99 -12.07 -3.64
N SER A 129 -22.05 -12.53 -2.82
CA SER A 129 -20.78 -11.88 -2.54
C SER A 129 -19.91 -11.82 -3.80
N ALA A 130 -20.11 -10.79 -4.63
CA ALA A 130 -19.20 -10.52 -5.72
C ALA A 130 -17.79 -10.35 -5.12
N PRO A 131 -16.79 -11.07 -5.63
CA PRO A 131 -15.45 -11.01 -5.07
C PRO A 131 -14.90 -9.59 -5.16
N SER A 132 -14.35 -9.10 -4.05
CA SER A 132 -13.70 -7.80 -3.99
C SER A 132 -12.62 -7.67 -5.06
N THR A 133 -12.63 -6.55 -5.79
CA THR A 133 -11.57 -6.25 -6.77
C THR A 133 -10.42 -5.46 -6.15
N ILE A 134 -10.55 -5.09 -4.87
CA ILE A 134 -9.56 -4.32 -4.13
C ILE A 134 -8.57 -5.27 -3.45
N SER A 135 -7.28 -5.01 -3.63
CA SER A 135 -6.22 -5.78 -2.96
C SER A 135 -6.23 -5.54 -1.44
N ARG A 136 -5.89 -6.58 -0.66
CA ARG A 136 -5.78 -6.50 0.81
C ARG A 136 -4.78 -5.44 1.27
N PHE A 137 -3.63 -5.37 0.59
CA PHE A 137 -2.58 -4.39 0.77
C PHE A 137 -2.33 -3.74 -0.61
N ALA A 138 -3.09 -2.72 -0.93
CA ALA A 138 -3.25 -2.24 -2.30
C ALA A 138 -2.14 -1.30 -2.76
N CYS A 139 -1.78 -0.32 -1.94
CA CYS A 139 -0.72 0.61 -2.25
C CYS A 139 -0.10 1.20 -0.99
N ARG A 140 1.05 1.86 -1.20
CA ARG A 140 1.75 2.67 -0.20
C ARG A 140 1.82 4.09 -0.72
N ILE A 141 1.61 5.05 0.17
CA ILE A 141 1.95 6.45 -0.08
C ILE A 141 3.12 6.78 0.83
N VAL A 142 4.21 7.22 0.21
CA VAL A 142 5.42 7.61 0.90
C VAL A 142 5.58 9.12 0.77
N CYS A 143 5.70 9.79 1.89
CA CYS A 143 5.85 11.23 1.97
C CYS A 143 7.24 11.57 2.51
N ASP A 144 7.93 12.52 1.87
CA ASP A 144 9.14 13.11 2.43
C ASP A 144 8.80 13.88 3.71
N ARG A 145 9.62 13.72 4.75
CA ARG A 145 9.47 14.41 6.05
C ARG A 145 9.99 15.84 6.04
N ASN A 146 10.73 16.21 4.98
CA ASN A 146 11.33 17.51 4.76
C ASN A 146 10.66 18.20 3.56
N PRO A 147 10.65 19.55 3.52
CA PRO A 147 10.19 20.30 2.34
C PRO A 147 10.86 19.81 1.04
N PRO A 148 10.12 19.69 -0.09
CA PRO A 148 8.75 20.14 -0.32
C PRO A 148 7.66 19.11 0.05
N TYR A 149 7.99 18.12 0.89
CA TYR A 149 7.07 17.06 1.35
C TYR A 149 6.42 16.32 0.18
N THR A 150 7.26 15.87 -0.74
CA THR A 150 6.79 15.14 -1.92
C THR A 150 6.11 13.85 -1.49
N ALA A 151 4.91 13.61 -2.00
CA ALA A 151 4.19 12.35 -1.82
C ALA A 151 4.36 11.52 -3.09
N ARG A 152 4.68 10.24 -2.94
CA ARG A 152 4.81 9.25 -4.03
C ARG A 152 3.91 8.06 -3.73
N ILE A 153 3.27 7.53 -4.76
CA ILE A 153 2.45 6.32 -4.66
C ILE A 153 3.19 5.12 -5.23
N TYR A 154 3.20 4.03 -4.49
CA TYR A 154 3.78 2.75 -4.89
C TYR A 154 2.69 1.69 -4.90
N ALA A 155 2.74 0.81 -5.90
CA ALA A 155 1.85 -0.34 -5.95
C ALA A 155 2.21 -1.34 -4.83
N ALA A 156 1.18 -2.05 -4.37
CA ALA A 156 1.20 -3.01 -3.27
C ALA A 156 1.60 -2.42 -1.90
N GLY A 157 1.15 -3.06 -0.84
CA GLY A 157 1.53 -2.78 0.54
C GLY A 157 2.11 -4.01 1.23
N PHE A 158 2.98 -3.79 2.21
CA PHE A 158 3.50 -4.82 3.08
C PHE A 158 2.39 -5.41 3.94
N ASP A 159 2.35 -6.75 3.98
CA ASP A 159 1.46 -7.49 4.86
C ASP A 159 1.92 -7.45 6.33
N SER A 160 1.20 -8.15 7.21
CA SER A 160 1.57 -8.26 8.64
C SER A 160 2.92 -8.96 8.87
N SER A 161 3.43 -9.68 7.88
CA SER A 161 4.77 -10.27 7.89
C SER A 161 5.83 -9.33 7.30
N LYS A 162 5.49 -8.05 7.11
CA LYS A 162 6.34 -7.01 6.51
C LYS A 162 6.80 -7.34 5.08
N ASN A 163 6.04 -8.15 4.35
CA ASN A 163 6.43 -8.64 3.03
C ASN A 163 5.44 -8.24 1.94
N ILE A 164 5.96 -8.05 0.73
CA ILE A 164 5.19 -7.99 -0.50
C ILE A 164 5.61 -9.18 -1.36
N PHE A 165 4.65 -10.04 -1.71
CA PHE A 165 4.90 -11.18 -2.57
C PHE A 165 4.32 -10.95 -3.97
N LEU A 166 5.18 -10.94 -4.97
CA LEU A 166 4.81 -10.86 -6.38
C LEU A 166 5.08 -12.23 -7.04
N GLY A 167 4.00 -12.91 -7.41
CA GLY A 167 4.05 -14.21 -8.08
C GLY A 167 4.43 -14.12 -9.56
N VAL A 168 4.66 -15.29 -10.17
CA VAL A 168 5.14 -15.51 -11.55
C VAL A 168 4.26 -14.85 -12.63
N SER A 169 3.01 -14.50 -12.31
CA SER A 169 2.06 -13.85 -13.23
C SER A 169 2.31 -12.35 -13.45
N ILE A 170 3.24 -11.73 -12.72
CA ILE A 170 3.66 -10.34 -12.96
C ILE A 170 4.93 -10.37 -13.80
N THR A 171 4.81 -10.00 -15.08
CA THR A 171 5.93 -10.03 -16.03
C THR A 171 7.12 -9.22 -15.51
N ALA A 172 8.31 -9.83 -15.46
CA ALA A 172 9.55 -9.24 -14.93
C ALA A 172 9.96 -7.91 -15.58
N GLY A 173 9.41 -7.57 -16.76
CA GLY A 173 9.56 -6.25 -17.40
C GLY A 173 8.97 -5.10 -16.58
N VAL A 174 7.89 -5.34 -15.82
CA VAL A 174 7.33 -4.38 -14.85
C VAL A 174 8.34 -4.15 -13.72
N CYS A 175 9.05 -5.17 -13.27
CA CYS A 175 10.00 -5.07 -12.15
C CYS A 175 11.34 -4.39 -12.50
N ARG A 176 11.69 -4.26 -13.79
CA ARG A 176 12.94 -3.59 -14.22
C ARG A 176 12.82 -2.06 -14.36
N GLY A 177 11.60 -1.51 -14.31
CA GLY A 177 11.37 -0.07 -14.45
C GLY A 177 10.15 0.51 -13.73
N ALA A 178 9.32 -0.30 -13.06
CA ALA A 178 8.12 0.20 -12.39
C ALA A 178 8.36 0.50 -10.92
N ALA A 179 8.01 1.71 -10.50
CA ALA A 179 7.13 2.13 -9.38
C ALA A 179 6.86 1.18 -8.19
N ILE A 180 7.80 0.30 -7.87
CA ILE A 180 7.84 -0.58 -6.70
C ILE A 180 9.04 -0.23 -5.80
N TYR A 181 10.06 0.42 -6.39
CA TYR A 181 11.25 1.00 -5.73
C TYR A 181 11.05 2.45 -5.33
#